data_AF-A0A7W4C784-F1
#
_entry.id   AF-A0A7W4C784-F1
#
_cell.length_a   1.000
_cell.length_b   1.000
_cell.length_c   1.000
_cell.angle_alpha   90.00
_cell.angle_beta   90.00
_cell.angle_gamma   90.00
#
_symmetry.space_group_name_H-M   'P 1'
#
loop_
_entity.id
_entity.type
_entity.pdbx_description
1 polymer ?
#
loop_
_entity_poly.entity_id
_entity_poly.type
_entity_poly.pdbx_seq_one_letter_code
_entity_poly.pdbx_strand_id
1 'polypeptide(L)'
;MTILDKWKCTQLQVRAVLNLPENYKSLDFEKLSFNREQIERVSYILNIHASLRTTFTNPENVYGFMNMVNNDKHFNGMKPIDFICNGEIEKFKLLLYYIDSLFERSIY
;
A
#
# COMPACT_ATOMS: atom_id res chain seq x y z
N MET A 1 -3.11 14.79 7.06
CA MET A 1 -3.59 13.38 7.08
C MET A 1 -2.90 12.67 5.93
N THR A 2 -2.18 11.58 6.21
CA THR A 2 -1.37 10.85 5.22
C THR A 2 -2.19 9.79 4.48
N ILE A 3 -1.64 9.20 3.41
CA ILE A 3 -2.27 8.07 2.69
C ILE A 3 -2.47 6.87 3.63
N LEU A 4 -1.47 6.55 4.44
CA LEU A 4 -1.50 5.42 5.37
C LEU A 4 -2.55 5.60 6.47
N ASP A 5 -2.79 6.84 6.92
CA ASP A 5 -3.89 7.16 7.85
C ASP A 5 -5.26 6.89 7.20
N LYS A 6 -5.43 7.28 5.92
CA LYS A 6 -6.69 7.05 5.20
C LYS A 6 -6.93 5.56 4.91
N TRP A 7 -5.86 4.81 4.70
CA TRP A 7 -5.89 3.35 4.67
C TRP A 7 -5.97 2.72 6.07
N LYS A 8 -6.24 3.50 7.13
CA LYS A 8 -6.44 3.01 8.50
C LYS A 8 -5.32 2.08 8.98
N CYS A 9 -4.09 2.32 8.55
CA CYS A 9 -2.95 1.49 8.91
C CYS A 9 -2.66 1.63 10.42
N THR A 10 -2.45 0.50 11.08
CA THR A 10 -1.91 0.48 12.44
C THR A 10 -0.44 0.91 12.43
N GLN A 11 0.10 1.27 13.60
CA GLN A 11 1.52 1.63 13.72
C GLN A 11 2.45 0.50 13.27
N LEU A 12 2.09 -0.75 13.57
CA LEU A 12 2.84 -1.93 13.14
C LEU A 12 2.84 -2.08 11.61
N GLN A 13 1.70 -1.84 10.96
CA GLN A 13 1.59 -1.87 9.50
C GLN A 13 2.38 -0.72 8.86
N VAL A 14 2.30 0.49 9.39
CA VAL A 14 3.10 1.64 8.90
C VAL A 14 4.59 1.30 8.96
N ARG A 15 5.05 0.76 10.09
CA ARG A 15 6.45 0.36 10.27
C ARG A 15 6.87 -0.71 9.26
N ALA A 16 6.05 -1.76 9.09
CA ALA A 16 6.35 -2.86 8.18
C ALA A 16 6.39 -2.40 6.72
N VAL A 17 5.37 -1.65 6.28
CA VAL A 17 5.22 -1.21 4.90
C VAL A 17 6.33 -0.27 4.46
N LEU A 18 6.78 0.62 5.34
CA LEU A 18 7.86 1.57 5.08
C LEU A 18 9.25 1.05 5.47
N ASN A 19 9.35 -0.17 5.98
CA ASN A 19 10.59 -0.74 6.54
C ASN A 19 11.29 0.23 7.51
N LEU A 20 10.54 0.72 8.51
CA LEU A 20 11.02 1.68 9.49
C LEU A 20 11.52 0.99 10.76
N PRO A 21 12.47 1.61 11.50
CA PRO A 21 12.88 1.09 12.80
C PRO A 21 11.78 1.26 13.86
N GLU A 22 11.92 0.58 14.98
CA GLU A 22 10.92 0.62 16.07
C GLU A 22 10.68 2.01 16.63
N ASN A 23 11.74 2.82 16.73
CA ASN A 23 11.70 4.18 17.24
C ASN A 23 11.34 5.25 16.19
N TYR A 24 10.75 4.88 15.04
CA TYR A 24 10.53 5.80 13.92
C TYR A 24 9.77 7.09 14.29
N LYS A 25 8.92 7.05 15.31
CA LYS A 25 8.13 8.21 15.77
C LYS A 25 8.96 9.32 16.40
N SER A 26 10.13 9.00 16.95
CA SER A 26 11.05 9.99 17.51
C SER A 26 12.09 10.47 16.50
N LEU A 27 12.04 9.97 15.25
CA LEU A 27 13.01 10.34 14.24
C LEU A 27 12.62 11.64 13.54
N ASP A 28 13.64 12.45 13.29
CA ASP A 28 13.53 13.62 12.43
C ASP A 28 13.70 13.18 10.97
N PHE A 29 12.57 12.95 10.28
CA PHE A 29 12.55 12.46 8.90
C PHE A 29 13.23 13.41 7.90
N GLU A 30 13.36 14.70 8.21
CA GLU A 30 14.08 15.65 7.34
C GLU A 30 15.60 15.43 7.38
N LYS A 31 16.11 14.79 8.44
CA LYS A 31 17.53 14.48 8.63
C LYS A 31 17.88 13.03 8.33
N LEU A 32 16.89 12.20 8.06
CA LEU A 32 17.10 10.78 7.74
C LEU A 32 17.48 10.60 6.28
N SER A 33 18.54 9.83 6.04
CA SER A 33 18.79 9.26 4.72
C SER A 33 18.01 7.96 4.61
N PHE A 34 17.01 7.94 3.73
CA PHE A 34 16.31 6.69 3.39
C PHE A 34 17.20 5.82 2.50
N ASN A 35 17.23 4.53 2.79
CA ASN A 35 17.90 3.59 1.91
C ASN A 35 17.07 3.36 0.63
N ARG A 36 17.68 2.72 -0.36
CA ARG A 36 17.05 2.45 -1.66
C ARG A 36 15.72 1.69 -1.53
N GLU A 37 15.66 0.69 -0.65
CA GLU A 37 14.47 -0.12 -0.42
C GLU A 37 13.31 0.72 0.14
N GLN A 38 13.59 1.60 1.10
CA GLN A 38 12.60 2.51 1.69
C GLN A 38 12.05 3.49 0.65
N ILE A 39 12.91 4.05 -0.19
CA ILE A 39 12.50 4.94 -1.30
C ILE A 39 11.59 4.19 -2.28
N GLU A 40 11.96 2.95 -2.62
CA GLU A 40 11.19 2.12 -3.53
C GLU A 40 9.81 1.77 -2.95
N ARG A 41 9.75 1.39 -1.65
CA ARG A 41 8.49 1.13 -0.95
C ARG A 41 7.58 2.38 -0.93
N VAL A 42 8.13 3.56 -0.65
CA VAL A 42 7.38 4.83 -0.74
C VAL A 42 6.84 5.05 -2.14
N SER A 43 7.65 4.80 -3.16
CA SER A 43 7.24 4.94 -4.57
C SER A 43 6.07 4.01 -4.91
N TYR A 44 6.10 2.76 -4.47
CA TYR A 44 4.99 1.82 -4.66
C TYR A 44 3.73 2.26 -3.91
N ILE A 45 3.82 2.74 -2.67
CA ILE A 45 2.65 3.22 -1.91
C ILE A 45 1.96 4.37 -2.65
N LEU A 46 2.75 5.32 -3.17
CA LEU A 46 2.24 6.44 -3.95
C LEU A 46 1.57 5.97 -5.24
N ASN A 47 2.20 5.03 -5.96
CA ASN A 47 1.65 4.49 -7.21
C ASN A 47 0.38 3.65 -6.98
N ILE A 48 0.34 2.83 -5.93
CA ILE A 48 -0.86 2.08 -5.52
C ILE A 48 -2.00 3.06 -5.24
N HIS A 49 -1.75 4.13 -4.48
CA HIS A 49 -2.78 5.11 -4.21
C HIS A 49 -3.25 5.85 -5.47
N ALA A 50 -2.33 6.19 -6.37
CA ALA A 50 -2.68 6.80 -7.66
C ALA A 50 -3.55 5.86 -8.50
N SER A 51 -3.15 4.59 -8.64
CA SER A 51 -3.89 3.56 -9.36
C SER A 51 -5.29 3.37 -8.78
N LEU A 52 -5.45 3.26 -7.45
CA LEU A 52 -6.75 3.17 -6.80
C LEU A 52 -7.70 4.34 -7.13
N ARG A 53 -7.17 5.57 -7.24
CA ARG A 53 -7.97 6.75 -7.62
C ARG A 53 -8.36 6.76 -9.09
N THR A 54 -7.59 6.11 -9.95
CA THR A 54 -7.92 5.93 -11.36
C THR A 54 -8.93 4.80 -11.55
N THR A 55 -8.78 3.70 -10.80
CA THR A 55 -9.64 2.52 -10.87
C THR A 55 -11.02 2.76 -10.27
N PHE A 56 -11.13 3.52 -9.17
CA PHE A 56 -12.39 3.69 -8.45
C PHE A 56 -12.89 5.14 -8.46
N THR A 57 -14.16 5.31 -8.83
CA THR A 57 -14.87 6.60 -8.72
C THR A 57 -15.47 6.81 -7.32
N ASN A 58 -15.79 5.73 -6.61
CA ASN A 58 -16.30 5.78 -5.23
C ASN A 58 -15.16 6.00 -4.21
N PRO A 59 -15.14 7.11 -3.45
CA PRO A 59 -14.12 7.37 -2.44
C PRO A 59 -14.00 6.28 -1.37
N GLU A 60 -15.10 5.62 -1.01
CA GLU A 60 -15.08 4.51 -0.05
C GLU A 60 -14.24 3.33 -0.57
N ASN A 61 -14.26 3.07 -1.88
CA ASN A 61 -13.42 2.04 -2.48
C ASN A 61 -11.97 2.49 -2.59
N VAL A 62 -11.71 3.76 -2.94
CA VAL A 62 -10.34 4.32 -3.02
C VAL A 62 -9.56 4.12 -1.73
N TYR A 63 -10.19 4.36 -0.57
CA TYR A 63 -9.53 4.26 0.73
C TYR A 63 -9.82 2.95 1.47
N GLY A 64 -10.96 2.32 1.21
CA GLY A 64 -11.39 1.08 1.86
C GLY A 64 -10.77 -0.18 1.26
N PHE A 65 -10.43 -0.17 -0.04
CA PHE A 65 -9.92 -1.36 -0.74
C PHE A 65 -8.74 -2.03 -0.03
N MET A 66 -7.79 -1.23 0.48
CA MET A 66 -6.61 -1.75 1.18
C MET A 66 -6.93 -2.57 2.43
N ASN A 67 -8.10 -2.35 3.04
CA ASN A 67 -8.58 -3.08 4.23
C ASN A 67 -9.69 -4.10 3.93
N MET A 68 -10.12 -4.22 2.69
CA MET A 68 -11.14 -5.17 2.32
C MET A 68 -10.51 -6.55 2.12
N VAL A 69 -11.15 -7.59 2.63
CA VAL A 69 -10.74 -8.98 2.35
C VAL A 69 -10.77 -9.19 0.84
N ASN A 70 -9.65 -9.63 0.27
CA ASN A 70 -9.55 -9.92 -1.16
C ASN A 70 -9.43 -11.44 -1.37
N ASN A 71 -10.46 -12.03 -1.98
CA ASN A 71 -10.55 -13.47 -2.24
C ASN A 71 -9.90 -13.90 -3.56
N ASP A 72 -9.28 -12.97 -4.30
CA ASP A 72 -8.49 -13.33 -5.46
C ASP A 72 -7.29 -14.21 -5.02
N LYS A 73 -6.94 -15.19 -5.86
CA LYS A 73 -5.90 -16.19 -5.61
C LYS A 73 -4.54 -15.60 -5.22
N HIS A 74 -4.23 -14.37 -5.63
CA HIS A 74 -2.96 -13.73 -5.28
C HIS A 74 -2.90 -13.36 -3.79
N PHE A 75 -4.04 -13.12 -3.15
CA PHE A 75 -4.14 -12.65 -1.77
C PHE A 75 -4.56 -13.75 -0.79
N ASN A 76 -5.09 -14.88 -1.27
CA ASN A 76 -5.56 -15.99 -0.43
C ASN A 76 -6.50 -15.53 0.72
N GLY A 77 -7.39 -14.58 0.44
CA GLY A 77 -8.31 -14.02 1.45
C GLY A 77 -7.68 -12.96 2.37
N MET A 78 -6.42 -12.59 2.18
CA MET A 78 -5.80 -11.49 2.93
C MET A 78 -6.32 -10.13 2.46
N LYS A 79 -6.26 -9.15 3.36
CA LYS A 79 -6.41 -7.75 2.99
C LYS A 79 -5.16 -7.31 2.21
N PRO A 80 -5.30 -6.45 1.19
CA PRO A 80 -4.14 -5.95 0.45
C PRO A 80 -3.06 -5.30 1.34
N ILE A 81 -3.45 -4.60 2.41
CA ILE A 81 -2.49 -4.02 3.35
C ILE A 81 -1.68 -5.10 4.08
N ASP A 82 -2.33 -6.16 4.56
CA ASP A 82 -1.66 -7.26 5.27
C ASP A 82 -0.78 -8.08 4.32
N PHE A 83 -1.19 -8.20 3.06
CA PHE A 83 -0.40 -8.84 2.02
C PHE A 83 0.96 -8.16 1.82
N ILE A 84 0.99 -6.82 1.71
CA ILE A 84 2.24 -6.06 1.52
C ILE A 84 3.03 -5.84 2.83
N CYS A 85 2.37 -5.84 3.99
CA CYS A 85 3.06 -5.78 5.30
C CYS A 85 3.96 -6.99 5.53
N ASN A 86 3.50 -8.18 5.14
CA ASN A 86 4.23 -9.43 5.30
C ASN A 86 5.14 -9.75 4.10
N GLY A 87 5.56 -8.73 3.36
CA GLY A 87 6.06 -8.85 2.00
C GLY A 87 7.40 -8.20 1.72
N GLU A 88 8.16 -8.85 0.84
CA GLU A 88 9.19 -8.19 0.06
C GLU A 88 8.56 -7.27 -1.00
N ILE A 89 9.40 -6.45 -1.64
CA ILE A 89 8.99 -5.47 -2.66
C ILE A 89 8.13 -6.10 -3.76
N GLU A 90 8.38 -7.35 -4.14
CA GLU A 90 7.59 -8.04 -5.16
C GLU A 90 6.09 -8.08 -4.84
N LYS A 91 5.68 -8.11 -3.57
CA LYS A 91 4.25 -8.07 -3.20
C LYS A 91 3.61 -6.72 -3.51
N PHE A 92 4.35 -5.61 -3.39
CA PHE A 92 3.86 -4.29 -3.75
C PHE A 92 3.62 -4.19 -5.25
N LYS A 93 4.58 -4.70 -6.03
CA LYS A 93 4.50 -4.78 -7.48
C LYS A 93 3.31 -5.62 -7.93
N LEU A 94 3.13 -6.81 -7.34
CA LEU A 94 2.00 -7.70 -7.65
C LEU A 94 0.65 -7.03 -7.32
N LEU A 95 0.55 -6.35 -6.19
CA LEU A 95 -0.65 -5.59 -5.83
C LEU A 95 -0.93 -4.46 -6.83
N LEU A 96 0.09 -3.69 -7.24
CA LEU A 96 -0.07 -2.62 -8.21
C LEU A 96 -0.60 -3.16 -9.56
N TYR A 97 0.02 -4.21 -10.10
CA TYR A 97 -0.45 -4.85 -11.33
C TYR A 97 -1.89 -5.38 -11.20
N TYR A 98 -2.24 -5.94 -10.05
CA TYR A 98 -3.60 -6.39 -9.81
C TYR A 98 -4.59 -5.22 -9.89
N ILE A 99 -4.32 -4.08 -9.24
CA ILE A 99 -5.20 -2.92 -9.24
C ILE A 99 -5.32 -2.32 -10.65
N ASP A 100 -4.22 -2.24 -11.40
CA ASP A 100 -4.24 -1.77 -12.79
C ASP A 100 -5.10 -2.69 -13.67
N SER A 101 -5.02 -4.02 -13.47
CA SER A 101 -5.86 -4.97 -14.20
C SER A 101 -7.35 -4.85 -13.90
N LEU A 102 -7.73 -4.33 -12.72
CA LEU A 102 -9.14 -4.07 -12.39
C LEU A 102 -9.70 -2.91 -13.23
N PHE A 103 -8.87 -1.91 -13.52
CA PHE A 103 -9.26 -0.78 -14.37
C PHE A 103 -9.50 -1.24 -15.81
N GLU A 104 -8.58 -2.04 -16.37
CA GLU A 104 -8.73 -2.58 -17.73
C GLU A 104 -10.03 -3.39 -17.88
N ARG A 105 -10.38 -4.21 -16.88
CA ARG A 105 -11.63 -4.98 -16.88
C ARG A 105 -12.89 -4.15 -16.69
N SER A 106 -12.78 -2.89 -16.26
CA SER A 106 -13.94 -2.00 -16.09
C SER A 106 -14.33 -1.27 -17.38
N ILE A 107 -13.46 -1.31 -18.40
CA ILE A 107 -13.62 -0.62 -19.69
C ILE A 107 -14.21 -1.53 -20.78
N TYR A 108 -14.25 -2.85 -20.56
CA TYR A 108 -14.81 -3.86 -21.45
C TYR A 108 -16.01 -4.56 -20.82
#